data_AF-A0A0F9M8F8-F1
#
_entry.id   AF-A0A0F9M8F8-F1
#
_cell.length_a   1.000
_cell.length_b   1.000
_cell.length_c   1.000
_cell.angle_alpha   90.00
_cell.angle_beta   90.00
_cell.angle_gamma   90.00
#
_symmetry.space_group_name_H-M   'P 1'
#
loop_
_entity.id
_entity.type
_entity.pdbx_description
1 polymer ?
#
loop_
_entity_poly.entity_id
_entity_poly.type
_entity_poly.pdbx_seq_one_letter_code
_entity_poly.pdbx_strand_id
1 'polypeptide(L)'
;MAATMSGWDYEANRLDVFAETARDFVAALAAQERFIVAQKSHWLAKGVLSAVAGAAKGSGLAPHEQMAARARLARSRLDMERARRGMLTRRRALAANWGAEAPKFTQVVGDFEVVADVPALDKLLARVGQSPEVARWSDQGRMRRAAVELEKANRIPDLRVLGGMRRVEDTRDYGYFLALE
;
A
#
# COMPACT_ATOMS: atom_id res chain seq x y z
N MET A 1 -4.20 -25.53 -10.85
CA MET A 1 -3.15 -24.74 -11.53
C MET A 1 -3.54 -23.27 -11.74
N ALA A 2 -4.77 -22.91 -12.11
CA ALA A 2 -5.22 -21.50 -12.08
C ALA A 2 -5.24 -20.91 -10.65
N ALA A 3 -5.58 -21.73 -9.65
CA ALA A 3 -5.66 -21.36 -8.25
C ALA A 3 -4.33 -20.89 -7.61
N THR A 4 -3.17 -21.32 -8.14
CA THR A 4 -1.85 -20.92 -7.60
C THR A 4 -1.41 -19.56 -8.15
N MET A 5 -1.75 -19.22 -9.41
CA MET A 5 -1.49 -17.88 -9.96
C MET A 5 -2.37 -16.82 -9.31
N SER A 6 -3.65 -17.11 -9.10
CA SER A 6 -4.55 -16.22 -8.37
C SER A 6 -4.11 -16.03 -6.91
N GLY A 7 -3.48 -17.04 -6.31
CA GLY A 7 -2.92 -16.95 -4.96
C GLY A 7 -1.75 -15.98 -4.85
N TRP A 8 -0.80 -16.03 -5.80
CA TRP A 8 0.34 -15.09 -5.81
C TRP A 8 -0.07 -13.66 -6.17
N ASP A 9 -0.99 -13.47 -7.11
CA ASP A 9 -1.53 -12.16 -7.46
C ASP A 9 -2.31 -11.55 -6.27
N TYR A 10 -3.04 -12.38 -5.51
CA TYR A 10 -3.68 -11.97 -4.27
C TYR A 10 -2.66 -11.54 -3.21
N GLU A 11 -1.61 -12.34 -2.99
CA GLU A 11 -0.60 -12.08 -1.96
C GLU A 11 0.21 -10.80 -2.26
N ALA A 12 0.55 -10.57 -3.54
CA ALA A 12 1.18 -9.33 -3.98
C ALA A 12 0.27 -8.11 -3.73
N ASN A 13 -0.98 -8.15 -4.21
CA ASN A 13 -1.93 -7.07 -3.99
C ASN A 13 -2.19 -6.80 -2.50
N ARG A 14 -2.24 -7.85 -1.67
CA ARG A 14 -2.40 -7.72 -0.21
C ARG A 14 -1.23 -6.96 0.41
N LEU A 15 0.00 -7.28 0.02
CA LEU A 15 1.19 -6.57 0.51
C LEU A 15 1.24 -5.11 0.01
N ASP A 16 0.82 -4.86 -1.23
CA ASP A 16 0.77 -3.51 -1.78
C ASP A 16 -0.24 -2.63 -1.03
N VAL A 17 -1.46 -3.13 -0.82
CA VAL A 17 -2.50 -2.43 -0.04
C VAL A 17 -2.02 -2.18 1.39
N PHE A 18 -1.35 -3.16 2.01
CA PHE A 18 -0.76 -2.99 3.33
C PHE A 18 0.30 -1.89 3.36
N ALA A 19 1.23 -1.91 2.41
CA ALA A 19 2.32 -0.95 2.31
C ALA A 19 1.80 0.47 2.03
N GLU A 20 0.83 0.61 1.12
CA GLU A 20 0.16 1.88 0.82
C GLU A 20 -0.56 2.42 2.05
N THR A 21 -1.35 1.58 2.73
CA THR A 21 -2.05 1.96 3.96
C THR A 21 -1.10 2.41 5.06
N ALA A 22 0.02 1.72 5.23
CA ALA A 22 1.05 2.09 6.20
C ALA A 22 1.69 3.45 5.87
N ARG A 23 2.00 3.72 4.59
CA ARG A 23 2.54 5.01 4.16
C ARG A 23 1.54 6.14 4.39
N ASP A 24 0.29 5.94 4.05
CA ASP A 24 -0.76 6.95 4.25
C ASP A 24 -1.06 7.20 5.72
N PHE A 25 -0.98 6.17 6.56
CA PHE A 25 -1.10 6.31 8.00
C PHE A 25 0.00 7.24 8.55
N VAL A 26 1.25 6.97 8.20
CA VAL A 26 2.40 7.80 8.60
C VAL A 26 2.27 9.22 8.05
N ALA A 27 1.83 9.38 6.81
CA ALA A 27 1.63 10.69 6.20
C ALA A 27 0.51 11.50 6.88
N ALA A 28 -0.58 10.84 7.30
CA ALA A 28 -1.67 11.46 8.04
C ALA A 28 -1.23 11.88 9.44
N LEU A 29 -0.50 11.03 10.16
CA LEU A 29 0.07 11.35 11.46
C LEU A 29 1.03 12.53 11.36
N ALA A 30 1.96 12.53 10.40
CA ALA A 30 2.90 13.62 10.20
C ALA A 30 2.20 14.95 9.86
N ALA A 31 1.12 14.91 9.07
CA ALA A 31 0.34 16.11 8.74
C ALA A 31 -0.44 16.66 9.95
N GLN A 32 -0.93 15.78 10.83
CA GLN A 32 -1.55 16.16 12.11
C GLN A 32 -0.54 16.87 13.02
N GLU A 33 0.65 16.31 13.20
CA GLU A 33 1.69 16.94 14.02
C GLU A 33 2.14 18.29 13.46
N ARG A 34 2.30 18.41 12.14
CA ARG A 34 2.59 19.69 11.48
C ARG A 34 1.50 20.74 11.74
N PHE A 35 0.23 20.34 11.77
CA PHE A 35 -0.87 21.23 12.10
C PHE A 35 -0.81 21.68 13.57
N ILE A 36 -0.50 20.77 14.50
CA ILE A 36 -0.31 21.10 15.92
C ILE A 36 0.84 22.11 16.10
N VAL A 37 1.98 21.87 15.45
CA VAL A 37 3.11 22.82 15.48
C VAL A 37 2.72 24.17 14.89
N ALA A 38 2.03 24.20 13.75
CA ALA A 38 1.61 25.46 13.14
C ALA A 38 0.60 26.24 14.01
N GLN A 39 -0.28 25.53 14.74
CA GLN A 39 -1.18 26.15 15.71
C GLN A 39 -0.42 26.77 16.88
N LYS A 40 0.57 26.07 17.44
CA LYS A 40 1.47 26.60 18.49
C LYS A 40 2.23 27.84 17.99
N SER A 41 2.78 27.79 16.77
CA SER A 41 3.46 28.94 16.15
C SER A 41 2.54 30.15 15.97
N HIS A 42 1.29 29.92 15.56
CA HIS A 42 0.30 31.00 15.44
C HIS A 42 -0.07 31.61 16.80
N TRP A 43 -0.23 30.78 17.82
CA TRP A 43 -0.47 31.24 19.19
C TRP A 43 0.71 32.08 19.72
N LEU A 44 1.95 31.62 19.51
CA LEU A 44 3.14 32.38 19.89
C LEU A 44 3.21 33.73 19.16
N ALA A 45 2.92 33.77 17.85
CA ALA A 45 2.91 35.00 17.08
C ALA A 45 1.86 36.02 17.59
N LYS A 46 0.72 35.55 18.11
CA LYS A 46 -0.26 36.41 18.80
C LYS A 46 0.34 37.01 20.07
N GLY A 47 1.00 36.20 20.88
CA GLY A 47 1.68 36.64 22.10
C GLY A 47 2.73 37.72 21.82
N VAL A 48 3.55 37.52 20.78
CA VAL A 48 4.55 38.50 20.34
C VAL A 48 3.90 39.84 19.94
N LEU A 49 2.82 39.82 19.16
CA LEU A 49 2.12 41.04 18.78
C LEU A 49 1.56 41.79 20.00
N SER A 50 0.99 41.07 20.96
CA SER A 50 0.50 41.65 22.21
C SER A 50 1.61 42.29 23.03
N ALA A 51 2.76 41.62 23.16
CA ALA A 51 3.92 42.15 23.88
C ALA A 51 4.48 43.42 23.22
N VAL A 52 4.64 43.40 21.90
CA VAL A 52 5.08 44.56 21.09
C VAL A 52 4.10 45.73 21.22
N ALA A 53 2.79 45.47 21.21
CA ALA A 53 1.77 46.50 21.39
C ALA A 53 1.76 47.09 22.81
N GLY A 54 2.09 46.30 23.84
CA GLY A 54 2.27 46.77 25.21
C GLY A 54 3.49 47.68 25.36
N ALA A 55 4.64 47.25 24.83
CA ALA A 55 5.88 48.02 24.88
C ALA A 55 5.79 49.35 24.11
N ALA A 56 5.11 49.38 22.97
CA ALA A 56 4.87 50.62 22.21
C ALA A 56 4.15 51.71 23.03
N LYS A 57 3.29 51.32 23.98
CA LYS A 57 2.58 52.26 24.87
C LYS A 57 3.46 52.80 26.00
N GLY A 58 4.50 52.06 26.42
CA GLY A 58 5.30 52.38 27.60
C GLY A 58 6.69 52.95 27.31
N SER A 59 7.29 52.64 26.15
CA SER A 59 8.72 52.94 25.90
C SER A 59 9.04 53.50 24.51
N GLY A 60 8.05 53.84 23.68
CA GLY A 60 8.30 54.43 22.35
C GLY A 60 8.87 53.44 21.34
N LEU A 61 8.29 52.24 21.28
CA LEU A 61 8.70 51.20 20.34
C LEU A 61 8.52 51.65 18.88
N ALA A 62 9.46 51.30 17.99
CA ALA A 62 9.47 51.84 16.64
C ALA A 62 8.31 51.26 15.78
N PRO A 63 7.62 52.08 14.96
CA PRO A 63 6.46 51.62 14.18
C PRO A 63 6.73 50.40 13.29
N HIS A 64 7.96 50.26 12.79
CA HIS A 64 8.37 49.14 11.94
C HIS A 64 8.35 47.79 12.68
N GLU A 65 8.60 47.77 13.99
CA GLU A 65 8.56 46.54 14.80
C GLU A 65 7.14 46.04 14.99
N GLN A 66 6.18 46.95 15.18
CA GLN A 66 4.75 46.60 15.24
C GLN A 66 4.26 46.07 13.89
N MET A 67 4.69 46.68 12.79
CA MET A 67 4.38 46.19 11.44
C MET A 67 4.96 44.79 11.20
N ALA A 68 6.22 44.54 11.60
CA ALA A 68 6.85 43.24 11.49
C ALA A 68 6.12 42.17 12.31
N ALA A 69 5.69 42.49 13.54
CA ALA A 69 4.91 41.57 14.38
C ALA A 69 3.54 41.23 13.74
N ARG A 70 2.84 42.23 13.17
CA ARG A 70 1.59 42.00 12.44
C ARG A 70 1.80 41.12 11.20
N ALA A 71 2.86 41.35 10.43
CA ALA A 71 3.20 40.55 9.27
C ALA A 71 3.48 39.08 9.65
N ARG A 72 4.25 38.85 10.72
CA ARG A 72 4.51 37.49 11.25
C ARG A 72 3.22 36.80 11.72
N LEU A 73 2.34 37.51 12.41
CA LEU A 73 1.05 36.96 12.81
C LEU A 73 0.20 36.56 11.60
N ALA A 74 0.08 37.45 10.60
CA ALA A 74 -0.65 37.15 9.37
C ALA A 74 -0.06 35.93 8.66
N ARG A 75 1.27 35.84 8.56
CA ARG A 75 1.95 34.70 7.96
C ARG A 75 1.68 33.39 8.72
N SER A 76 1.83 33.39 10.03
CA SER A 76 1.58 32.21 10.87
C SER A 76 0.15 31.69 10.73
N ARG A 77 -0.84 32.58 10.55
CA ARG A 77 -2.23 32.20 10.29
C ARG A 77 -2.38 31.47 8.96
N LEU A 78 -1.75 31.97 7.90
CA LEU A 78 -1.77 31.33 6.57
C LEU A 78 -1.11 29.95 6.62
N ASP A 79 0.02 29.83 7.32
CA ASP A 79 0.75 28.57 7.47
C ASP A 79 -0.08 27.55 8.29
N MET A 80 -0.74 27.98 9.38
CA MET A 80 -1.66 27.15 10.16
C MET A 80 -2.83 26.63 9.31
N GLU A 81 -3.49 27.50 8.54
CA GLU A 81 -4.61 27.09 7.68
C GLU A 81 -4.16 26.17 6.53
N ARG A 82 -2.95 26.36 6.01
CA ARG A 82 -2.36 25.46 5.01
C ARG A 82 -2.09 24.08 5.63
N ALA A 83 -1.51 24.03 6.83
CA ALA A 83 -1.26 22.78 7.54
C ALA A 83 -2.58 22.06 7.88
N ARG A 84 -3.63 22.79 8.28
CA ARG A 84 -4.97 22.25 8.52
C ARG A 84 -5.54 21.57 7.28
N ARG A 85 -5.49 22.23 6.12
CA ARG A 85 -5.96 21.64 4.86
C ARG A 85 -5.15 20.40 4.49
N GLY A 86 -3.82 20.46 4.65
CA GLY A 86 -2.94 19.31 4.42
C GLY A 86 -3.31 18.10 5.29
N MET A 87 -3.53 18.31 6.59
CA MET A 87 -4.01 17.27 7.52
C MET A 87 -5.33 16.66 7.06
N LEU A 88 -6.32 17.49 6.70
CA LEU A 88 -7.63 17.01 6.24
C LEU A 88 -7.52 16.19 4.95
N THR A 89 -6.67 16.60 4.01
CA THR A 89 -6.43 15.84 2.77
C THR A 89 -5.80 14.47 3.06
N ARG A 90 -4.78 14.41 3.93
CA ARG A 90 -4.12 13.14 4.27
C ARG A 90 -5.05 12.18 5.03
N ARG A 91 -5.93 12.71 5.89
CA ARG A 91 -6.96 11.90 6.55
C ARG A 91 -7.95 11.28 5.55
N ARG A 92 -8.33 12.01 4.51
CA ARG A 92 -9.19 11.48 3.43
C ARG A 92 -8.48 10.41 2.61
N ALA A 93 -7.22 10.63 2.23
CA ALA A 93 -6.42 9.63 1.53
C ALA A 93 -6.33 8.33 2.32
N LEU A 94 -6.01 8.41 3.61
CA LEU A 94 -5.97 7.25 4.49
C LEU A 94 -7.33 6.51 4.54
N ALA A 95 -8.45 7.25 4.64
CA ALA A 95 -9.78 6.64 4.65
C ALA A 95 -10.17 5.93 3.34
N ALA A 96 -9.63 6.38 2.21
CA ALA A 96 -9.90 5.80 0.91
C ALA A 96 -9.35 4.36 0.78
N ASN A 97 -8.33 3.99 1.56
CA ASN A 97 -7.71 2.67 1.53
C ASN A 97 -8.66 1.52 1.95
N TRP A 98 -9.76 1.84 2.63
CA TRP A 98 -10.83 0.90 2.95
C TRP A 98 -12.19 1.34 2.39
N GLY A 99 -12.18 2.13 1.31
CA GLY A 99 -13.38 2.51 0.56
C GLY A 99 -14.31 3.50 1.27
N ALA A 100 -13.84 4.20 2.32
CA ALA A 100 -14.67 5.18 2.99
C ALA A 100 -14.65 6.53 2.25
N GLU A 101 -15.84 7.06 1.92
CA GLU A 101 -16.00 8.39 1.29
C GLU A 101 -15.53 9.54 2.19
N ALA A 102 -15.61 9.33 3.52
CA ALA A 102 -15.18 10.30 4.52
C ALA A 102 -14.50 9.62 5.71
N PRO A 103 -13.50 10.27 6.35
CA PRO A 103 -12.86 9.75 7.55
C PRO A 103 -13.85 9.61 8.70
N LYS A 104 -14.05 8.38 9.21
CA LYS A 104 -14.87 8.10 10.40
C LYS A 104 -14.10 8.23 11.73
N PHE A 105 -12.85 8.67 11.66
CA PHE A 105 -11.96 8.89 12.80
C PHE A 105 -11.58 10.37 12.87
N THR A 106 -11.34 10.88 14.08
CA THR A 106 -10.98 12.29 14.32
C THR A 106 -9.47 12.52 14.40
N GLN A 107 -8.72 11.52 14.86
CA GLN A 107 -7.27 11.62 15.12
C GLN A 107 -6.57 10.33 14.68
N VAL A 108 -5.33 10.45 14.25
CA VAL A 108 -4.40 9.33 14.07
C VAL A 108 -3.48 9.28 15.31
N VAL A 109 -3.35 8.11 15.93
CA VAL A 109 -2.53 7.91 17.13
C VAL A 109 -1.32 7.07 16.75
N GLY A 110 -0.14 7.61 16.98
CA GLY A 110 1.13 6.92 16.76
C GLY A 110 2.27 7.75 17.34
N ASP A 111 3.42 7.10 17.50
CA ASP A 111 4.60 7.68 18.10
C ASP A 111 5.73 7.77 17.06
N PHE A 112 6.30 8.97 16.88
CA PHE A 112 7.47 9.19 16.03
C PHE A 112 8.79 9.09 16.79
N GLU A 113 8.77 9.02 18.11
CA GLU A 113 9.98 8.90 18.95
C GLU A 113 10.53 7.46 18.94
N VAL A 114 9.72 6.48 18.56
CA VAL A 114 10.13 5.09 18.38
C VAL A 114 10.57 4.85 16.93
N VAL A 115 11.85 5.09 16.65
CA VAL A 115 12.47 4.70 15.38
C VAL A 115 13.00 3.28 15.51
N ALA A 116 12.40 2.32 14.80
CA ALA A 116 12.91 0.96 14.72
C ALA A 116 14.19 0.92 13.88
N ASP A 117 15.18 0.14 14.32
CA ASP A 117 16.42 -0.06 13.56
C ASP A 117 16.12 -0.69 12.20
N VAL A 118 16.67 -0.08 11.15
CA VAL A 118 16.58 -0.61 9.79
C VAL A 118 17.45 -1.87 9.72
N PRO A 119 16.90 -3.03 9.29
CA PRO A 119 17.69 -4.25 9.15
C PRO A 119 18.85 -4.05 8.17
N ALA A 120 20.00 -4.68 8.46
CA ALA A 120 21.16 -4.69 7.56
C ALA A 120 20.78 -5.19 6.15
N LEU A 121 21.47 -4.66 5.12
CA LEU A 121 21.20 -4.96 3.71
C LEU A 121 21.17 -6.47 3.43
N ASP A 122 22.10 -7.25 4.00
CA ASP A 122 22.16 -8.70 3.79
C ASP A 122 20.90 -9.42 4.28
N LYS A 123 20.31 -8.95 5.39
CA LYS A 123 19.03 -9.48 5.90
C LYS A 123 17.86 -9.11 4.99
N LEU A 124 17.92 -7.94 4.33
CA LEU A 124 16.91 -7.53 3.36
C LEU A 124 17.03 -8.34 2.05
N LEU A 125 18.25 -8.54 1.55
CA LEU A 125 18.52 -9.36 0.36
C LEU A 125 18.07 -10.81 0.54
N ALA A 126 18.28 -11.40 1.72
CA ALA A 126 17.77 -12.74 2.03
C ALA A 126 16.24 -12.85 1.97
N ARG A 127 15.51 -11.75 2.22
CA ARG A 127 14.04 -11.69 2.13
C ARG A 127 13.53 -11.48 0.70
N VAL A 128 14.36 -10.98 -0.23
CA VAL A 128 13.97 -10.80 -1.64
C VAL A 128 13.56 -12.13 -2.28
N GLY A 129 14.28 -13.22 -1.99
CA GLY A 129 13.93 -14.55 -2.48
C GLY A 129 12.61 -15.11 -1.93
N GLN A 130 12.08 -14.51 -0.85
CA GLN A 130 10.79 -14.85 -0.24
C GLN A 130 9.68 -13.88 -0.67
N SER A 131 9.99 -12.88 -1.52
CA SER A 131 9.00 -11.95 -2.04
C SER A 131 8.03 -12.68 -2.98
N PRO A 132 6.70 -12.51 -2.81
CA PRO A 132 5.70 -13.06 -3.71
C PRO A 132 5.93 -12.70 -5.18
N GLU A 133 6.49 -11.51 -5.45
CA GLU A 133 6.85 -11.10 -6.80
C GLU A 133 7.90 -12.02 -7.41
N VAL A 134 8.94 -12.40 -6.66
CA VAL A 134 10.01 -13.30 -7.12
C VAL A 134 9.51 -14.75 -7.21
N ALA A 135 8.66 -15.17 -6.27
CA ALA A 135 8.01 -16.48 -6.31
C ALA A 135 7.15 -16.68 -7.57
N ARG A 136 6.40 -15.64 -7.98
CA ARG A 136 5.61 -15.60 -9.22
C ARG A 136 6.46 -15.88 -10.47
N TRP A 137 7.64 -15.28 -10.57
CA TRP A 137 8.56 -15.50 -11.70
C TRP A 137 9.04 -16.96 -11.78
N SER A 138 9.32 -17.58 -10.62
CA SER A 138 9.74 -18.99 -10.58
C SER A 138 8.64 -19.94 -11.07
N ASP A 139 7.37 -19.67 -10.73
CA ASP A 139 6.21 -20.45 -11.16
C ASP A 139 5.90 -20.24 -12.65
N GLN A 140 5.96 -18.99 -13.14
CA GLN A 140 5.84 -18.71 -14.57
C GLN A 140 6.92 -19.44 -15.38
N GLY A 141 8.14 -19.50 -14.87
CA GLY A 141 9.24 -20.25 -15.48
C GLY A 141 9.01 -21.77 -15.48
N ARG A 142 8.35 -22.33 -14.45
CA ARG A 142 7.92 -23.74 -14.44
C ARG A 142 6.81 -23.98 -15.47
N MET A 143 5.83 -23.08 -15.57
CA MET A 143 4.73 -23.22 -16.53
C MET A 143 5.20 -23.16 -17.98
N ARG A 144 6.10 -22.22 -18.32
CA ARG A 144 6.67 -22.17 -19.68
C ARG A 144 7.43 -23.44 -20.02
N ARG A 145 8.16 -24.01 -19.05
CA ARG A 145 8.83 -25.31 -19.22
C ARG A 145 7.83 -26.45 -19.37
N ALA A 146 6.79 -26.51 -18.55
CA ALA A 146 5.74 -27.53 -18.67
C ALA A 146 4.97 -27.43 -19.99
N ALA A 147 4.71 -26.23 -20.50
CA ALA A 147 4.11 -26.03 -21.82
C ALA A 147 5.03 -26.54 -22.94
N VAL A 148 6.33 -26.25 -22.87
CA VAL A 148 7.31 -26.79 -23.83
C VAL A 148 7.41 -28.31 -23.76
N GLU A 149 7.38 -28.91 -22.56
CA GLU A 149 7.38 -30.36 -22.40
C GLU A 149 6.09 -31.01 -22.87
N LEU A 150 4.92 -30.36 -22.70
CA LEU A 150 3.65 -30.81 -23.26
C LEU A 150 3.68 -30.82 -24.80
N GLU A 151 4.17 -29.75 -25.42
CA GLU A 151 4.31 -29.67 -26.88
C GLU A 151 5.31 -30.71 -27.41
N LYS A 152 6.38 -31.02 -26.66
CA LYS A 152 7.28 -32.13 -27.00
C LYS A 152 6.63 -33.49 -26.84
N ALA A 153 5.80 -33.69 -25.82
CA ALA A 153 5.08 -34.94 -25.57
C ALA A 153 4.01 -35.18 -26.65
N ASN A 154 3.29 -34.14 -27.08
CA ASN A 154 2.32 -34.20 -28.19
C ASN A 154 2.95 -34.52 -29.56
N ARG A 155 4.29 -34.48 -29.67
CA ARG A 155 5.00 -34.98 -30.86
C ARG A 155 5.01 -36.51 -30.92
N ILE A 156 4.80 -37.19 -29.80
CA ILE A 156 4.66 -38.64 -29.71
C ILE A 156 3.17 -38.96 -29.87
N PRO A 157 2.76 -39.81 -30.83
CA PRO A 157 1.36 -40.18 -30.98
C PRO A 157 0.82 -40.82 -29.70
N ASP A 158 -0.33 -40.35 -29.22
CA ASP A 158 -1.08 -40.99 -28.15
C ASP A 158 -1.66 -42.31 -28.66
N LEU A 159 -0.88 -43.39 -28.58
CA LEU A 159 -1.34 -44.74 -28.90
C LEU A 159 -2.33 -45.20 -27.83
N ARG A 160 -3.62 -45.23 -28.16
CA ARG A 160 -4.68 -45.70 -27.25
C ARG A 160 -5.11 -47.10 -27.66
N VAL A 161 -4.79 -48.09 -26.82
CA VAL A 161 -5.26 -49.47 -26.97
C VAL A 161 -6.57 -49.63 -26.20
N LEU A 162 -7.67 -49.87 -26.91
CA LEU A 162 -8.99 -50.14 -26.33
C LEU A 162 -9.35 -51.60 -26.55
N GLY A 163 -9.60 -52.34 -25.48
CA GLY A 163 -9.99 -53.76 -25.52
C GLY A 163 -11.23 -54.02 -24.67
N GLY A 164 -12.21 -54.74 -25.21
CA GLY A 164 -13.43 -55.06 -24.49
C GLY A 164 -14.09 -56.35 -24.98
N MET A 165 -14.89 -56.96 -24.11
CA MET A 165 -15.74 -58.11 -24.44
C MET A 165 -17.18 -57.65 -24.48
N ARG A 166 -17.86 -57.84 -25.62
CA ARG A 166 -19.29 -57.52 -25.78
C ARG A 166 -20.08 -58.80 -25.98
N ARG A 167 -21.07 -59.03 -25.12
CA ARG A 167 -22.03 -60.12 -25.26
C ARG A 167 -23.16 -59.67 -26.18
N VAL A 168 -23.41 -60.40 -27.26
CA VAL A 168 -24.51 -60.11 -28.19
C VAL A 168 -25.69 -61.01 -27.83
N GLU A 169 -26.79 -60.40 -27.39
CA GLU A 169 -27.89 -61.09 -26.71
C GLU A 169 -28.79 -61.93 -27.64
N ASP A 170 -28.64 -61.78 -28.96
CA ASP A 170 -29.47 -62.47 -29.96
C ASP A 170 -28.88 -63.83 -30.40
N THR A 171 -27.58 -64.06 -30.21
CA THR A 171 -26.88 -65.27 -30.71
C THR A 171 -26.18 -66.10 -29.63
N ARG A 172 -26.20 -65.67 -28.35
CA ARG A 172 -25.42 -66.27 -27.24
C ARG A 172 -23.90 -66.38 -27.52
N ASP A 173 -23.35 -65.52 -28.38
CA ASP A 173 -21.92 -65.47 -28.68
C ASP A 173 -21.21 -64.32 -27.93
N TYR A 174 -19.96 -64.57 -27.56
CA TYR A 174 -19.06 -63.57 -26.96
C TYR A 174 -18.15 -62.99 -28.05
N GLY A 175 -18.27 -61.70 -28.33
CA GLY A 175 -17.38 -60.98 -29.24
C GLY A 175 -16.28 -60.24 -28.47
N TYR A 176 -15.03 -60.41 -28.87
CA TYR A 176 -13.91 -59.61 -28.37
C TYR A 176 -13.55 -58.55 -29.42
N PHE A 177 -13.30 -57.32 -28.98
CA PHE A 177 -12.76 -56.29 -29.86
C PHE A 177 -11.49 -55.70 -29.27
N LEU A 178 -10.52 -55.47 -30.14
CA LEU A 178 -9.31 -54.69 -29.89
C LEU A 178 -9.27 -53.61 -30.96
N ALA A 179 -9.26 -52.36 -30.52
CA ALA A 179 -9.11 -51.19 -31.38
C ALA A 179 -7.84 -50.43 -30.97
N LEU A 180 -7.10 -50.00 -31.98
CA LEU A 180 -5.96 -49.10 -31.84
C LEU A 180 -6.35 -47.79 -32.52
N GLU A 181 -6.34 -46.68 -31.77
CA GLU A 181 -6.41 -45.32 -32.32
C GLU A 181 -5.06 -44.62 -32.19
#